data_AF-A0A3B8VKD4-F1
#
_entry.id   AF-A0A3B8VKD4-F1
#
_cell.length_a   1.000
_cell.length_b   1.000
_cell.length_c   1.000
_cell.angle_alpha   90.00
_cell.angle_beta   90.00
_cell.angle_gamma   90.00
#
_symmetry.space_group_name_H-M   'P 1'
#
loop_
_entity.id
_entity.type
_entity.pdbx_description
1 polymer ?
#
loop_
_entity_poly.entity_id
_entity_poly.type
_entity_poly.pdbx_seq_one_letter_code
_entity_poly.pdbx_strand_id
1 'polypeptide(L)' 'QRHEDDTVVVVTHNFPIQAILCKALGMPLNNFRQLRVDLGSITQMDVRDSVFTMLSMNETWHL' A
#
# COMPACT_ATOMS: atom_id res chain seq x y z
N GLN A 1 -9.29 -8.24 -14.83
CA GLN A 1 -9.86 -6.96 -15.34
C GLN A 1 -8.77 -5.91 -15.24
N ARG A 2 -8.71 -4.93 -16.16
CA ARG A 2 -7.81 -3.77 -16.05
C ARG A 2 -8.57 -2.61 -15.40
N HIS A 3 -7.90 -1.85 -14.55
CA HIS A 3 -8.45 -0.72 -13.78
C HIS A 3 -7.63 0.55 -14.07
N GLU A 4 -7.54 0.91 -15.35
CA GLU A 4 -6.90 2.16 -15.78
C GLU A 4 -7.87 3.31 -15.44
N ASP A 5 -7.37 4.35 -14.76
CA ASP A 5 -8.13 5.54 -14.30
C ASP A 5 -9.23 5.31 -13.23
N ASP A 6 -9.34 4.11 -12.65
CA ASP A 6 -10.28 3.80 -11.57
C ASP A 6 -9.69 4.07 -10.17
N THR A 7 -10.57 4.30 -9.18
CA THR A 7 -10.21 4.15 -7.76
C THR A 7 -10.40 2.69 -7.33
N VAL A 8 -9.32 2.03 -6.93
CA VAL A 8 -9.33 0.61 -6.51
C VAL A 8 -9.08 0.50 -5.00
N VAL A 9 -9.91 -0.27 -4.32
CA VAL A 9 -9.72 -0.62 -2.90
C VAL A 9 -9.26 -2.07 -2.80
N VAL A 10 -8.17 -2.31 -2.07
CA VAL A 10 -7.66 -3.65 -1.77
C VAL A 10 -7.74 -3.87 -0.26
N VAL A 11 -8.60 -4.79 0.18
CA VAL A 11 -8.71 -5.19 1.59
C VAL A 11 -8.02 -6.54 1.77
N THR A 12 -7.02 -6.58 2.64
CA THR A 12 -6.25 -7.80 2.91
C THR A 12 -5.58 -7.72 4.30
N HIS A 13 -4.63 -8.61 4.56
CA HIS A 13 -3.94 -8.73 5.84
C HIS A 13 -2.60 -7.98 5.86
N ASN A 14 -2.01 -7.88 7.05
CA ASN A 14 -0.77 -7.16 7.31
C ASN A 14 0.37 -7.56 6.34
N PHE A 15 0.74 -8.84 6.26
CA PHE A 15 1.87 -9.27 5.42
C PHE A 15 1.67 -9.01 3.92
N PRO A 16 0.51 -9.34 3.29
CA PRO A 16 0.25 -8.93 1.92
C PRO A 16 0.35 -7.41 1.69
N ILE A 17 -0.16 -6.59 2.61
CA ILE A 17 -0.01 -5.12 2.53
C ILE A 17 1.48 -4.75 2.56
N GLN A 18 2.24 -5.24 3.53
CA GLN A 18 3.68 -4.95 3.65
C GLN A 18 4.46 -5.39 2.40
N ALA A 19 4.12 -6.54 1.80
CA ALA A 19 4.76 -7.02 0.58
C ALA A 19 4.44 -6.11 -0.64
N ILE A 20 3.20 -5.66 -0.77
CA ILE A 20 2.78 -4.68 -1.78
C ILE A 20 3.57 -3.38 -1.60
N LEU A 21 3.66 -2.88 -0.37
CA LEU A 21 4.38 -1.64 -0.05
C LEU A 21 5.87 -1.78 -0.33
N CYS A 22 6.51 -2.90 0.02
CA CYS A 22 7.91 -3.14 -0.35
C CYS A 22 8.11 -3.05 -1.86
N LYS A 23 7.22 -3.69 -2.64
CA LYS A 23 7.29 -3.64 -4.11
C LYS A 23 7.08 -2.21 -4.64
N ALA A 24 6.08 -1.50 -4.13
CA ALA A 24 5.77 -0.13 -4.53
C ALA A 24 6.92 0.85 -4.22
N LEU A 25 7.59 0.68 -3.08
CA LEU A 25 8.70 1.51 -2.63
C LEU A 25 10.07 1.09 -3.19
N GLY A 26 10.13 0.03 -4.01
CA GLY A 26 11.41 -0.53 -4.48
C GLY A 26 12.29 -1.10 -3.34
N MET A 27 11.68 -1.44 -2.20
CA MET A 27 12.38 -2.02 -1.06
C MET A 27 12.52 -3.53 -1.21
N PRO A 28 13.67 -4.11 -0.79
CA PRO A 28 13.81 -5.54 -0.62
C PRO A 28 12.72 -6.11 0.30
N LEU A 29 12.12 -7.25 -0.06
CA LEU A 29 11.02 -7.85 0.72
C LEU A 29 11.44 -8.23 2.15
N ASN A 30 12.71 -8.57 2.40
CA ASN A 30 13.23 -8.83 3.74
C ASN A 30 13.15 -7.60 4.68
N ASN A 31 12.91 -6.41 4.15
CA ASN A 31 12.70 -5.18 4.92
C ASN A 31 11.23 -4.97 5.32
N PHE A 32 10.31 -5.88 5.00
CA PHE A 32 8.86 -5.72 5.24
C PHE A 32 8.49 -5.34 6.68
N ARG A 33 9.27 -5.81 7.66
CA ARG A 33 9.07 -5.51 9.09
C ARG A 33 9.36 -4.05 9.47
N GLN A 34 10.00 -3.27 8.60
CA GLN A 34 10.21 -1.83 8.80
C GLN A 34 8.94 -1.01 8.51
N LEU A 35 7.96 -1.61 7.82
CA LEU A 35 6.70 -0.98 7.46
C LEU A 35 5.63 -1.38 8.48
N ARG A 36 5.07 -0.39 9.17
CA ARG A 36 3.98 -0.59 10.13
C ARG A 36 2.64 -0.55 9.42
N VAL A 37 1.77 -1.52 9.74
CA VAL A 37 0.37 -1.57 9.29
C VAL A 37 -0.48 -1.83 10.53
N ASP A 38 -1.19 -0.80 10.98
CA ASP A 38 -2.10 -0.86 12.12
C ASP A 38 -3.47 -1.39 11.70
N LEU A 39 -4.21 -1.94 12.66
CA LEU A 39 -5.57 -2.42 12.44
C LEU A 39 -6.47 -1.26 12.01
N GLY A 40 -7.29 -1.48 10.99
CA GLY A 40 -8.16 -0.44 10.42
C GLY A 40 -7.42 0.65 9.64
N SER A 41 -6.09 0.60 9.52
CA SER A 41 -5.35 1.65 8.82
C SER A 41 -5.64 1.71 7.31
N ILE A 42 -5.53 2.90 6.74
CA ILE A 42 -5.64 3.16 5.31
C ILE A 42 -4.28 3.60 4.77
N THR A 43 -3.86 3.03 3.65
CA THR A 43 -2.67 3.47 2.89
C THR A 43 -3.09 3.79 1.47
N GLN A 44 -2.75 4.98 0.98
CA GLN A 44 -3.15 5.47 -0.33
C GLN A 44 -1.94 5.66 -1.24
N MET A 45 -2.05 5.15 -2.47
CA MET A 45 -1.04 5.29 -3.52
C MET A 45 -1.70 5.64 -4.84
N ASP A 46 -1.04 6.48 -5.61
CA ASP A 46 -1.34 6.68 -7.03
C ASP A 46 -0.45 5.75 -7.87
N VAL A 47 -1.03 5.18 -8.93
CA VAL A 47 -0.30 4.34 -9.89
C VAL A 47 -0.44 4.94 -11.28
N ARG A 48 0.67 5.37 -11.88
CA ARG A 48 0.72 5.90 -13.25
C ARG A 48 1.90 5.29 -13.99
N ASP A 49 1.69 4.76 -15.18
CA ASP A 49 2.74 4.13 -16.00
C ASP A 49 3.58 3.10 -15.23
N SER A 50 2.93 2.30 -14.37
CA SER A 50 3.55 1.33 -13.45
C SER A 50 4.46 1.92 -12.37
N VAL A 51 4.46 3.24 -12.20
CA VAL A 51 5.13 3.96 -11.11
C VAL A 51 4.15 4.15 -9.97
N PHE A 52 4.55 3.74 -8.76
CA PHE A 52 3.79 3.91 -7.54
C PHE A 52 4.24 5.19 -6.84
N THR A 53 3.29 6.07 -6.52
CA THR A 53 3.52 7.27 -5.71
C THR A 53 2.74 7.12 -4.41
N MET A 54 3.45 7.08 -3.28
CA MET A 54 2.83 7.03 -1.96
C MET A 54 2.22 8.39 -1.62
N LEU A 55 0.93 8.44 -1.30
CA LEU A 55 0.24 9.67 -0.92
C LEU A 55 0.08 9.78 0.60
N SER A 56 -0.29 8.67 1.24
CA SER A 56 -0.39 8.54 2.69
C SER A 56 -0.17 7.09 3.09
N MET A 57 0.26 6.84 4.32
CA MET A 57 0.51 5.49 4.80
C MET A 57 0.07 5.34 6.25
N ASN A 58 -0.58 4.21 6.55
CA ASN A 58 -0.94 3.82 7.90
C ASN A 58 -1.85 4.85 8.62
N GLU A 59 -2.75 5.49 7.88
CA GLU A 59 -3.68 6.49 8.41
C GLU A 59 -4.77 5.84 9.26
N THR A 60 -4.98 6.35 10.47
CA THR A 60 -5.93 5.81 11.46
C THR A 60 -6.88 6.87 12.02
N TRP A 61 -6.99 8.03 11.37
CA TRP A 61 -7.79 9.17 11.83
C TRP A 61 -9.30 8.92 11.96
N HIS A 62 -9.82 7.83 11.37
CA HIS A 62 -11.24 7.47 11.38
C HIS A 62 -11.62 6.49 12.50
N LEU A 63 -10.63 6.01 13.27
CA LEU A 63 -10.83 5.17 14.46
C LEU A 63 -11.05 6.05 15.68
#